data_AF-A0A7W0FUC4-F1
#
_entry.id   AF-A0A7W0FUC4-F1
#
_cell.length_a   1.000
_cell.length_b   1.000
_cell.length_c   1.000
_cell.angle_alpha   90.00
_cell.angle_beta   90.00
_cell.angle_gamma   90.00
#
_symmetry.space_group_name_H-M   'P 1'
#
loop_
_entity.id
_entity.type
_entity.pdbx_description
1 polymer ?
#
loop_
_entity_poly.entity_id
_entity_poly.type
_entity_poly.pdbx_seq_one_letter_code
_entity_poly.pdbx_strand_id
1 'polypeptide(L)'
;MTIYADHWLYNYIPQNQEELLKKPCWQRITWALFGNDDDGIFGEGPHSGHRWIEKWDGKINKEIKIFEPGKICFTRFLSWQIRNPLHNFTAYVIGFKNAVNVSFTQLALITTKEISFYQKLRKVSVFPMNDSSGVYIGLHNNRPFISLRCKVMNKWLESYAGWRPRGGFGLAFRLKDSIKVKECPVVRM
;
A
#
# COMPACT_ATOMS: atom_id res chain seq x y z
N MET A 1 20.64 -20.30 0.95
CA MET A 1 19.36 -20.50 0.25
C MET A 1 18.26 -20.02 1.15
N THR A 2 17.60 -18.94 0.78
CA THR A 2 16.41 -18.45 1.47
C THR A 2 15.25 -19.41 1.17
N ILE A 3 14.56 -19.86 2.23
CA ILE A 3 13.44 -20.84 2.23
C ILE A 3 12.30 -20.47 1.24
N TYR A 4 12.31 -19.25 0.70
CA TYR A 4 11.30 -18.70 -0.19
C TYR A 4 11.43 -19.14 -1.65
N ALA A 5 12.63 -19.56 -2.09
CA ALA A 5 12.93 -19.85 -3.50
C ALA A 5 12.28 -21.13 -4.05
N ASP A 6 11.72 -21.99 -3.19
CA ASP A 6 11.26 -23.33 -3.59
C ASP A 6 9.81 -23.36 -4.14
N HIS A 7 9.08 -22.24 -4.14
CA HIS A 7 7.72 -22.23 -4.68
C HIS A 7 7.71 -22.15 -6.21
N TRP A 8 6.97 -23.04 -6.88
CA TRP A 8 6.94 -23.18 -8.35
C TRP A 8 6.64 -21.88 -9.13
N LEU A 9 5.88 -20.95 -8.53
CA LEU A 9 5.63 -19.63 -9.12
C LEU A 9 6.91 -18.83 -9.39
N TYR A 10 7.99 -19.03 -8.62
CA TYR A 10 9.27 -18.37 -8.86
C TYR A 10 9.98 -18.86 -10.13
N ASN A 11 9.56 -19.99 -10.70
CA ASN A 11 9.98 -20.39 -12.06
C ASN A 11 9.41 -19.48 -13.14
N TYR A 12 8.38 -18.70 -12.84
CA TYR A 12 7.68 -17.83 -13.79
C TYR A 12 7.75 -16.36 -13.42
N ILE A 13 7.83 -16.03 -12.14
CA ILE A 13 7.83 -14.65 -11.64
C ILE A 13 9.12 -14.46 -10.83
N PRO A 14 10.10 -13.69 -11.33
CA PRO A 14 11.33 -13.38 -10.58
C PRO A 14 11.05 -12.81 -9.19
N GLN A 15 11.93 -13.10 -8.24
CA GLN A 15 11.76 -12.67 -6.85
C GLN A 15 12.04 -11.18 -6.64
N ASN A 16 13.05 -10.66 -7.33
CA ASN A 16 13.48 -9.27 -7.18
C ASN A 16 14.05 -8.72 -8.50
N GLN A 17 14.38 -7.43 -8.49
CA GLN A 17 14.90 -6.73 -9.67
C GLN A 17 16.28 -7.24 -10.11
N GLU A 18 17.13 -7.71 -9.18
CA GLU A 18 18.45 -8.23 -9.52
C GLU A 18 18.35 -9.54 -10.31
N GLU A 19 17.42 -10.42 -9.90
CA GLU A 19 17.13 -11.65 -10.60
C GLU A 19 16.56 -11.38 -12.00
N LEU A 20 15.65 -10.41 -12.12
CA LEU A 20 14.98 -10.02 -13.38
C LEU A 20 15.95 -9.77 -14.54
N LEU A 21 17.10 -9.15 -14.26
CA LEU A 21 18.10 -8.80 -15.27
C LEU A 21 18.72 -10.04 -15.94
N LYS A 22 18.78 -11.15 -15.20
CA LYS A 22 19.35 -12.43 -15.62
C LYS A 22 18.32 -13.34 -16.32
N LYS A 23 17.06 -12.88 -16.45
CA LYS A 23 15.92 -13.68 -16.93
C LYS A 23 15.43 -13.26 -18.33
N PRO A 24 14.81 -14.18 -19.09
CA PRO A 24 14.18 -13.90 -20.38
C PRO A 24 13.09 -12.83 -20.31
N CYS A 25 12.79 -12.22 -21.46
CA CYS A 25 11.86 -11.10 -21.58
C CYS A 25 10.45 -11.40 -21.04
N TRP A 26 9.94 -12.62 -21.22
CA TRP A 26 8.60 -13.00 -20.76
C TRP A 26 8.50 -12.99 -19.23
N GLN A 27 9.58 -13.35 -18.52
CA GLN A 27 9.63 -13.25 -17.05
C GLN A 27 9.65 -11.80 -16.58
N ARG A 28 10.05 -10.85 -17.43
CA ARG A 28 9.94 -9.42 -17.13
C ARG A 28 8.49 -8.93 -17.17
N ILE A 29 7.70 -9.49 -18.07
CA ILE A 29 6.27 -9.21 -18.16
C ILE A 29 5.56 -9.75 -16.91
N THR A 30 5.80 -11.01 -16.55
CA THR A 30 5.19 -11.61 -15.35
C THR A 30 5.65 -10.91 -14.08
N TRP A 31 6.92 -10.48 -13.99
CA TRP A 31 7.40 -9.65 -12.89
C TRP A 31 6.73 -8.28 -12.83
N ALA A 32 6.49 -7.62 -13.96
CA ALA A 32 5.76 -6.36 -13.99
C ALA A 32 4.31 -6.56 -13.49
N LEU A 33 3.65 -7.62 -13.92
CA LEU A 33 2.24 -7.88 -13.59
C LEU A 33 2.05 -8.37 -12.14
N PHE A 34 2.94 -9.24 -11.64
CA PHE A 34 2.74 -9.96 -10.39
C PHE A 34 3.86 -9.78 -9.36
N GLY A 35 4.97 -9.16 -9.73
CA GLY A 35 6.05 -8.86 -8.80
C GLY A 35 5.71 -7.68 -7.88
N ASN A 36 6.48 -7.57 -6.80
CA ASN A 36 6.34 -6.48 -5.83
C ASN A 36 7.71 -6.17 -5.21
N ASP A 37 8.58 -5.52 -5.99
CA ASP A 37 9.94 -5.11 -5.59
C ASP A 37 10.73 -6.22 -4.86
N ASP A 38 11.39 -5.86 -3.75
CA ASP A 38 12.16 -6.74 -2.87
C ASP A 38 11.26 -7.54 -1.92
N ASP A 39 9.95 -7.26 -1.92
CA ASP A 39 8.97 -7.90 -1.06
C ASP A 39 8.49 -9.26 -1.57
N GLY A 40 8.86 -9.63 -2.81
CA GLY A 40 8.46 -10.89 -3.44
C GLY A 40 6.97 -10.97 -3.75
N ILE A 41 6.53 -12.10 -4.30
CA ILE A 41 5.14 -12.30 -4.75
C ILE A 41 4.19 -12.76 -3.64
N PHE A 42 4.72 -13.06 -2.46
CA PHE A 42 3.96 -13.46 -1.27
C PHE A 42 4.07 -12.45 -0.13
N GLY A 43 4.79 -11.34 -0.31
CA GLY A 43 5.10 -10.43 0.79
C GLY A 43 5.96 -11.13 1.82
N GLU A 44 7.11 -11.64 1.40
CA GLU A 44 8.15 -12.24 2.23
C GLU A 44 9.37 -11.35 2.45
N GLY A 45 9.53 -10.28 1.69
CA GLY A 45 10.72 -9.42 1.81
C GLY A 45 10.70 -8.49 3.01
N PRO A 46 11.80 -7.76 3.22
CA PRO A 46 12.06 -7.03 4.46
C PRO A 46 11.13 -5.83 4.69
N HIS A 47 10.37 -5.38 3.69
CA HIS A 47 9.40 -4.28 3.83
C HIS A 47 7.96 -4.81 3.90
N SER A 48 7.77 -6.08 3.58
CA SER A 48 6.48 -6.74 3.56
C SER A 48 6.03 -7.13 4.97
N GLY A 49 4.75 -6.92 5.24
CA GLY A 49 4.16 -7.35 6.50
C GLY A 49 4.41 -6.44 7.69
N HIS A 50 5.25 -5.40 7.63
CA HIS A 50 5.43 -4.51 8.79
C HIS A 50 4.20 -3.59 8.98
N ARG A 51 3.34 -3.92 9.94
CA ARG A 51 2.41 -2.93 10.52
C ARG A 51 3.17 -2.20 11.63
N TRP A 52 3.65 -1.00 11.31
CA TRP A 52 4.13 -0.07 12.33
C TRP A 52 2.93 0.49 13.07
N ILE A 53 2.76 0.11 14.33
CA ILE A 53 1.85 0.81 15.25
C ILE A 53 2.68 1.90 15.91
N GLU A 54 2.65 3.11 15.34
CA GLU A 54 3.12 4.31 16.04
C GLU A 54 2.09 4.67 17.12
N LYS A 55 2.52 4.71 18.40
CA LYS A 55 1.78 5.46 19.42
C LYS A 55 2.10 6.95 19.27
N TRP A 56 1.20 7.78 19.80
CA TRP A 56 1.25 9.25 19.76
C TRP A 56 2.52 9.86 20.40
N ASP A 57 3.34 9.06 21.08
CA ASP A 57 4.61 9.44 21.72
C ASP A 57 5.86 9.29 20.82
N GLY A 58 5.68 8.91 19.55
CA GLY A 58 6.78 8.73 18.60
C GLY A 58 7.62 7.48 18.83
N LYS A 59 7.23 6.58 19.75
CA LYS A 59 7.92 5.32 20.02
C LYS A 59 7.22 4.15 19.33
N ILE A 60 7.96 3.47 18.45
CA ILE A 60 7.54 2.21 17.82
C ILE A 60 7.58 1.11 18.89
N ASN A 61 6.41 0.60 19.30
CA ASN A 61 6.33 -0.39 20.38
C ASN A 61 6.06 -1.82 19.91
N LYS A 62 5.56 -2.04 18.68
CA LYS A 62 5.29 -3.40 18.19
C LYS A 62 5.25 -3.48 16.67
N GLU A 63 6.18 -4.24 16.12
CA GLU A 63 6.14 -4.71 14.74
C GLU A 63 5.17 -5.89 14.66
N ILE A 64 4.04 -5.72 13.96
CA ILE A 64 3.16 -6.86 13.66
C ILE A 64 3.43 -7.25 12.22
N LYS A 65 4.07 -8.40 12.01
CA LYS A 65 4.19 -9.03 10.69
C LYS A 65 2.81 -9.55 10.26
N ILE A 66 2.19 -8.86 9.29
CA ILE A 66 0.88 -9.25 8.70
C ILE A 66 0.99 -10.62 8.03
N PHE A 67 2.20 -10.99 7.59
CA PHE A 67 2.47 -12.29 7.02
C PHE A 67 3.64 -12.95 7.75
N GLU A 68 3.39 -14.12 8.33
CA GLU A 68 4.44 -14.91 8.97
C GLU A 68 5.40 -15.48 7.91
N PRO A 69 6.72 -15.37 8.12
CA PRO A 69 7.69 -16.09 7.30
C PRO A 69 7.45 -17.60 7.47
N GLY A 70 7.06 -18.30 6.39
CA GLY A 70 6.90 -19.77 6.39
C GLY A 70 5.61 -20.32 5.77
N LYS A 71 4.54 -19.51 5.62
CA LYS A 71 3.31 -19.95 4.93
C LYS A 71 3.26 -19.40 3.52
N ILE A 72 4.08 -19.92 2.62
CA ILE A 72 4.03 -19.60 1.19
C ILE A 72 3.03 -20.56 0.53
N CYS A 73 1.96 -20.02 -0.04
CA CYS A 73 0.96 -20.81 -0.75
C CYS A 73 0.22 -19.96 -1.76
N PHE A 74 -0.47 -20.61 -2.71
CA PHE A 74 -1.19 -19.93 -3.78
C PHE A 74 -2.26 -18.95 -3.27
N THR A 75 -2.96 -19.26 -2.18
CA THR A 75 -3.96 -18.36 -1.59
C THR A 75 -3.32 -17.08 -1.04
N ARG A 76 -2.10 -17.16 -0.50
CA ARG A 76 -1.32 -16.00 -0.08
C ARG A 76 -0.87 -15.17 -1.27
N PHE A 77 -0.41 -15.79 -2.35
CA PHE A 77 -0.11 -15.09 -3.60
C PHE A 77 -1.32 -14.28 -4.08
N LEU A 78 -2.50 -14.90 -4.18
CA LEU A 78 -3.72 -14.21 -4.57
C LEU A 78 -4.09 -13.06 -3.62
N SER A 79 -4.01 -13.30 -2.30
CA SER A 79 -4.28 -12.28 -1.29
C SER A 79 -3.33 -11.08 -1.40
N TRP A 80 -2.07 -11.34 -1.75
CA TRP A 80 -1.05 -10.31 -1.95
C TRP A 80 -1.30 -9.51 -3.23
N GLN A 81 -1.63 -10.18 -4.33
CA GLN A 81 -1.98 -9.54 -5.60
C GLN A 81 -3.25 -8.67 -5.47
N ILE A 82 -4.26 -9.12 -4.71
CA ILE A 82 -5.46 -8.31 -4.45
C ILE A 82 -5.12 -7.06 -3.63
N ARG A 83 -4.15 -7.16 -2.71
CA ARG A 83 -3.76 -6.03 -1.84
C ARG A 83 -3.12 -4.89 -2.62
N ASN A 84 -2.25 -5.21 -3.56
CA ASN A 84 -1.46 -4.28 -4.38
C ASN A 84 -1.38 -4.78 -5.83
N PRO A 85 -2.48 -4.77 -6.58
CA PRO A 85 -2.50 -5.32 -7.92
C PRO A 85 -1.57 -4.54 -8.83
N LEU A 86 -0.81 -5.25 -9.67
CA LEU A 86 0.07 -4.66 -10.67
C LEU A 86 1.11 -3.72 -10.05
N HIS A 87 1.64 -4.03 -8.85
CA HIS A 87 2.53 -3.11 -8.13
C HIS A 87 3.73 -2.69 -8.97
N ASN A 88 4.48 -3.65 -9.52
CA ASN A 88 5.66 -3.34 -10.32
C ASN A 88 5.31 -2.62 -11.62
N PHE A 89 4.24 -3.03 -12.30
CA PHE A 89 3.77 -2.37 -13.51
C PHE A 89 3.39 -0.91 -13.23
N THR A 90 2.64 -0.67 -12.16
CA THR A 90 2.25 0.67 -11.73
C THR A 90 3.43 1.50 -11.25
N ALA A 91 4.46 0.90 -10.66
CA ALA A 91 5.63 1.62 -10.16
C ALA A 91 6.67 1.94 -11.25
N TYR A 92 6.97 0.98 -12.13
CA TYR A 92 8.09 1.05 -13.07
C TYR A 92 7.68 1.25 -14.53
N VAL A 93 6.47 0.86 -14.94
CA VAL A 93 6.02 0.97 -16.33
C VAL A 93 5.19 2.22 -16.54
N ILE A 94 4.15 2.40 -15.71
CA ILE A 94 3.29 3.60 -15.75
C ILE A 94 3.83 4.70 -14.83
N GLY A 95 4.35 4.30 -13.68
CA GLY A 95 4.76 5.20 -12.62
C GLY A 95 6.11 5.84 -12.86
N PHE A 96 6.34 6.93 -12.13
CA PHE A 96 7.65 7.52 -11.96
C PHE A 96 8.10 7.17 -10.54
N LYS A 97 8.62 5.95 -10.34
CA LYS A 97 9.19 5.54 -9.06
C LYS A 97 10.21 6.60 -8.60
N ASN A 98 10.08 7.07 -7.35
CA ASN A 98 10.90 8.11 -6.73
C ASN A 98 10.68 9.57 -7.18
N ALA A 99 9.72 9.87 -8.07
CA ALA A 99 9.32 11.26 -8.29
C ALA A 99 8.70 11.84 -7.00
N VAL A 100 9.09 13.04 -6.60
CA VAL A 100 8.44 13.73 -5.48
C VAL A 100 7.39 14.67 -6.05
N ASN A 101 6.13 14.50 -5.66
CA ASN A 101 5.11 15.47 -6.02
C ASN A 101 5.27 16.73 -5.15
N VAL A 102 5.25 17.89 -5.79
CA VAL A 102 5.48 19.20 -5.17
C VAL A 102 4.22 20.03 -5.10
N SER A 103 3.17 19.65 -5.84
CA SER A 103 1.86 20.31 -5.81
C SER A 103 0.74 19.31 -5.61
N PHE A 104 -0.24 19.72 -4.80
CA PHE A 104 -1.42 18.93 -4.46
C PHE A 104 -2.65 19.83 -4.57
N THR A 105 -3.62 19.39 -5.37
CA THR A 105 -4.90 20.06 -5.54
C THR A 105 -6.00 19.07 -5.18
N GLN A 106 -6.70 19.30 -4.09
CA GLN A 106 -7.93 18.60 -3.80
C GLN A 106 -9.01 19.10 -4.76
N LEU A 107 -9.67 18.19 -5.47
CA LEU A 107 -10.84 18.51 -6.29
C LEU A 107 -12.11 18.33 -5.47
N ALA A 108 -12.22 17.20 -4.76
CA ALA A 108 -13.33 16.90 -3.87
C ALA A 108 -12.87 16.03 -2.70
N LEU A 109 -13.37 16.34 -1.51
CA LEU A 109 -13.31 15.50 -0.32
C LEU A 109 -14.73 15.40 0.22
N ILE A 110 -15.28 14.19 0.19
CA ILE A 110 -16.63 13.90 0.63
C ILE A 110 -16.49 12.91 1.78
N THR A 111 -16.82 13.32 2.99
CA THR A 111 -16.82 12.45 4.16
C THR A 111 -18.20 12.41 4.79
N THR A 112 -18.38 11.56 5.79
CA THR A 112 -19.60 11.56 6.61
C THR A 112 -19.80 12.83 7.44
N LYS A 113 -18.76 13.69 7.57
CA LYS A 113 -18.78 14.88 8.43
C LYS A 113 -18.72 16.19 7.66
N GLU A 114 -18.09 16.17 6.48
CA GLU A 114 -17.80 17.37 5.71
C GLU A 114 -17.76 17.08 4.22
N ILE A 115 -18.06 18.11 3.44
CA ILE A 115 -17.85 18.15 2.00
C ILE A 115 -17.00 19.38 1.72
N SER A 116 -15.87 19.19 1.05
CA SER A 116 -15.01 20.29 0.62
C SER A 116 -14.55 20.11 -0.82
N PHE A 117 -14.55 21.20 -1.57
CA PHE A 117 -14.16 21.24 -2.97
C PHE A 117 -12.99 22.19 -3.17
N TYR A 118 -12.19 21.92 -4.20
CA TYR A 118 -11.14 22.80 -4.71
C TYR A 118 -10.25 23.46 -3.64
N GLN A 119 -9.21 22.75 -3.20
CA GLN A 119 -8.25 23.27 -2.23
C GLN A 119 -6.82 22.98 -2.65
N LYS A 120 -5.96 24.00 -2.67
CA LYS A 120 -4.51 23.80 -2.83
C LYS A 120 -3.91 23.38 -1.49
N LEU A 121 -3.24 22.23 -1.47
CA LEU A 121 -2.67 21.63 -0.26
C LEU A 121 -1.14 21.69 -0.30
N ARG A 122 -0.52 21.92 0.86
CA ARG A 122 0.95 21.85 1.02
C ARG A 122 1.46 20.41 1.14
N LYS A 123 0.64 19.53 1.72
CA LYS A 123 0.93 18.12 1.92
C LYS A 123 -0.41 17.38 1.92
N VAL A 124 -0.42 16.16 1.39
CA VAL A 124 -1.60 15.31 1.41
C VAL A 124 -1.21 13.88 1.75
N SER A 125 -2.04 13.20 2.52
CA SER A 125 -1.93 11.77 2.76
C SER A 125 -2.70 11.01 1.66
N VAL A 126 -2.46 9.71 1.53
CA VAL A 126 -3.24 8.85 0.61
C VAL A 126 -4.73 8.81 1.00
N PHE A 127 -5.03 8.99 2.29
CA PHE A 127 -6.39 9.00 2.84
C PHE A 127 -6.56 10.20 3.76
N PRO A 128 -6.93 11.39 3.24
CA PRO A 128 -7.02 12.62 4.04
C PRO A 128 -8.20 12.62 5.04
N MET A 129 -9.13 11.66 4.92
CA MET A 129 -10.37 11.61 5.72
C MET A 129 -10.20 11.19 7.19
N ASN A 130 -8.95 11.09 7.69
CA ASN A 130 -8.61 10.71 9.07
C ASN A 130 -9.45 9.52 9.57
N ASP A 131 -10.32 9.70 10.57
CA ASP A 131 -11.16 8.65 11.17
C ASP A 131 -12.60 8.61 10.64
N SER A 132 -12.84 9.18 9.46
CA SER A 132 -14.15 9.18 8.81
C SER A 132 -14.19 8.32 7.54
N SER A 133 -15.37 7.81 7.23
CA SER A 133 -15.63 7.22 5.91
C SER A 133 -15.77 8.35 4.88
N GLY A 134 -15.29 8.14 3.67
CA GLY A 134 -15.42 9.11 2.59
C GLY A 134 -14.78 8.68 1.27
N VAL A 135 -14.77 9.63 0.34
CA VAL A 135 -14.04 9.60 -0.93
C VAL A 135 -13.21 10.89 -1.05
N TYR A 136 -12.00 10.75 -1.56
CA TYR A 136 -11.12 11.87 -1.91
C TYR A 136 -10.73 11.77 -3.37
N ILE A 137 -10.83 12.89 -4.09
CA ILE A 137 -10.43 13.07 -5.47
C ILE A 137 -9.49 14.27 -5.52
N GLY A 138 -8.31 14.07 -6.09
CA GLY A 138 -7.30 15.12 -6.18
C GLY A 138 -6.39 14.97 -7.39
N LEU A 139 -5.57 15.99 -7.58
CA LEU A 139 -4.46 16.03 -8.51
C LEU A 139 -3.15 16.16 -7.74
N HIS A 140 -2.20 15.27 -7.97
CA HIS A 140 -0.86 15.35 -7.43
C HIS A 140 0.10 15.64 -8.59
N ASN A 141 0.71 16.84 -8.65
CA ASN A 141 1.40 17.35 -9.83
C ASN A 141 0.54 17.28 -11.11
N ASN A 142 -0.72 17.72 -11.05
CA ASN A 142 -1.70 17.64 -12.15
C ASN A 142 -2.05 16.21 -12.61
N ARG A 143 -1.68 15.19 -11.83
CA ARG A 143 -1.98 13.79 -12.14
C ARG A 143 -3.11 13.28 -11.26
N PRO A 144 -4.10 12.56 -11.81
CA PRO A 144 -5.29 12.18 -11.07
C PRO A 144 -5.00 11.17 -9.98
N PHE A 145 -5.72 11.33 -8.88
CA PHE A 145 -5.71 10.42 -7.74
C PHE A 145 -7.10 10.36 -7.11
N ILE A 146 -7.55 9.13 -6.82
CA ILE A 146 -8.78 8.86 -6.09
C ILE A 146 -8.50 7.88 -4.96
N SER A 147 -9.12 8.11 -3.81
CA SER A 147 -9.09 7.17 -2.70
C SER A 147 -10.45 7.08 -2.02
N LEU A 148 -10.81 5.87 -1.63
CA LEU A 148 -11.98 5.51 -0.86
C LEU A 148 -11.52 4.95 0.49
N ARG A 149 -12.12 5.44 1.57
CA ARG A 149 -11.97 4.83 2.89
C ARG A 149 -13.34 4.68 3.50
N CYS A 150 -13.73 3.47 3.87
CA CYS A 150 -15.04 3.18 4.43
C CYS A 150 -14.91 2.28 5.64
N LYS A 151 -15.60 2.63 6.74
CA LYS A 151 -15.70 1.77 7.91
C LYS A 151 -16.78 0.72 7.67
N VAL A 152 -16.39 -0.55 7.64
CA VAL A 152 -17.28 -1.71 7.52
C VAL A 152 -17.13 -2.53 8.79
N MET A 153 -18.15 -2.51 9.65
CA MET A 153 -18.12 -3.10 10.99
C MET A 153 -16.91 -2.58 11.82
N ASN A 154 -16.03 -3.49 12.26
CA ASN A 154 -14.80 -3.18 13.01
C ASN A 154 -13.57 -3.04 12.11
N LYS A 155 -13.74 -2.94 10.78
CA LYS A 155 -12.63 -2.83 9.83
C LYS A 155 -12.76 -1.57 8.96
N TRP A 156 -11.63 -1.07 8.52
CA TRP A 156 -11.49 -0.07 7.47
C TRP A 156 -11.24 -0.77 6.15
N LEU A 157 -12.16 -0.56 5.21
CA LEU A 157 -11.94 -0.80 3.80
C LEU A 157 -11.24 0.43 3.22
N GLU A 158 -10.03 0.24 2.70
CA GLU A 158 -9.21 1.28 2.08
C GLU A 158 -8.90 0.88 0.64
N SER A 159 -9.22 1.76 -0.31
CA SER A 159 -8.90 1.56 -1.73
C SER A 159 -8.39 2.85 -2.35
N TYR A 160 -7.45 2.78 -3.28
CA TYR A 160 -7.04 3.95 -4.06
C TYR A 160 -6.56 3.57 -5.44
N ALA A 161 -6.63 4.54 -6.36
CA ALA A 161 -6.05 4.48 -7.69
C ALA A 161 -5.49 5.85 -8.10
N GLY A 162 -4.29 5.85 -8.68
CA GLY A 162 -3.70 7.07 -9.25
C GLY A 162 -2.29 7.37 -8.76
N TRP A 163 -1.80 8.56 -9.10
CA TRP A 163 -0.48 9.05 -8.69
C TRP A 163 -0.50 9.45 -7.22
N ARG A 164 0.29 8.78 -6.37
CA ARG A 164 0.32 9.02 -4.92
C ARG A 164 1.14 10.26 -4.56
N PRO A 165 1.09 10.74 -3.31
CA PRO A 165 1.89 11.91 -2.90
C PRO A 165 3.40 11.74 -3.06
N ARG A 166 3.88 10.50 -2.98
CA ARG A 166 5.29 10.13 -3.24
C ARG A 166 5.58 9.85 -4.74
N GLY A 167 4.79 10.44 -5.65
CA GLY A 167 4.95 10.39 -7.12
C GLY A 167 4.64 9.08 -7.84
N GLY A 168 4.76 7.93 -7.18
CA GLY A 168 4.43 6.65 -7.81
C GLY A 168 2.93 6.49 -8.08
N PHE A 169 2.57 6.04 -9.30
CA PHE A 169 1.23 5.52 -9.57
C PHE A 169 1.03 4.24 -8.76
N GLY A 170 -0.19 3.99 -8.30
CA GLY A 170 -0.48 2.76 -7.58
C GLY A 170 -1.97 2.46 -7.52
N LEU A 171 -2.23 1.17 -7.33
CA LEU A 171 -3.54 0.61 -7.04
C LEU A 171 -3.43 -0.15 -5.72
N ALA A 172 -4.41 -0.01 -4.85
CA ALA A 172 -4.46 -0.82 -3.64
C ALA A 172 -5.89 -1.06 -3.20
N PHE A 173 -6.12 -2.22 -2.59
CA PHE A 173 -7.38 -2.59 -1.97
C PHE A 173 -7.09 -3.36 -0.67
N ARG A 174 -7.53 -2.84 0.48
CA ARG A 174 -7.07 -3.31 1.79
C ARG A 174 -8.20 -3.31 2.80
N LEU A 175 -8.25 -4.37 3.61
CA LEU A 175 -9.02 -4.40 4.84
C LEU A 175 -8.04 -4.24 6.02
N LYS A 176 -8.25 -3.24 6.87
CA LYS A 176 -7.48 -2.98 8.08
C LYS A 176 -8.38 -3.07 9.30
N ASP A 177 -7.93 -3.68 10.38
CA ASP A 177 -8.67 -3.59 11.64
C ASP A 177 -8.68 -2.15 12.16
N SER A 178 -9.82 -1.72 12.70
CA SER A 178 -9.89 -0.51 13.52
C SER A 178 -8.98 -0.73 14.71
N ILE A 179 -7.88 0.02 14.82
CA ILE A 179 -7.09 0.00 16.04
C ILE A 179 -8.00 0.60 17.11
N LYS A 180 -8.57 -0.23 17.98
CA LYS A 180 -9.07 0.24 19.27
C LYS A 180 -7.80 0.62 20.03
N VAL A 181 -7.48 1.91 20.07
CA VAL A 181 -6.54 2.40 21.08
C VAL A 181 -7.20 2.05 22.41
N LYS A 182 -6.74 0.99 23.07
CA LYS A 182 -7.09 0.79 24.48
C LYS A 182 -6.55 2.02 25.18
N GLU A 183 -7.45 2.89 25.63
CA GLU A 183 -7.08 3.97 26.55
C GLU A 183 -6.26 3.34 27.67
N CYS A 184 -5.04 3.84 27.87
CA CYS A 184 -4.29 3.49 29.07
C CYS A 184 -5.15 3.94 30.25
N PRO A 185 -5.47 3.06 31.22
CA PRO A 185 -6.15 3.51 32.43
C PRO A 185 -5.28 4.61 33.04
N VAL A 186 -5.83 5.82 33.11
CA VAL A 186 -5.21 6.92 33.85
C VAL A 186 -5.09 6.43 35.28
N VAL A 187 -3.86 6.12 35.71
CA VAL A 187 -3.56 5.93 37.12
C VAL A 187 -3.78 7.29 37.75
N ARG A 188 -4.94 7.46 38.38
CA ARG A 188 -5.16 8.60 39.29
C ARG A 188 -4.21 8.37 40.47
N MET A 189 -3.19 9.21 40.58
CA MET A 189 -2.45 9.43 41.83
C MET A 189 -3.30 10.27 42.77
#